data_AF-A0A520HI12-F1
#
_entry.id   AF-A0A520HI12-F1
#
_cell.length_a   1.000
_cell.length_b   1.000
_cell.length_c   1.000
_cell.angle_alpha   90.00
_cell.angle_beta   90.00
_cell.angle_gamma   90.00
#
_symmetry.space_group_name_H-M   'P 1'
#
loop_
_entity.id
_entity.type
_entity.pdbx_description
1 polymer ?
#
loop_
_entity_poly.entity_id
_entity_poly.type
_entity_poly.pdbx_seq_one_letter_code
_entity_poly.pdbx_strand_id
1 'polypeptide(L)' 'MATAAEDIRPTEGSSKATNNTGRISQVIGAVVDVHFPDNLPAILSALETDNNGNRLVLEVAQHLGENTVRTIAMDATEG' A
#
# COMPACT_ATOMS: atom_id res chain seq x y z
N MET A 1 0.39 20.69 7.99
CA MET A 1 1.34 19.66 8.47
C MET A 1 0.57 18.35 8.48
N ALA A 2 0.74 17.53 7.44
CA ALA A 2 0.08 16.22 7.29
C ALA A 2 1.11 15.16 7.70
N THR A 3 0.75 14.17 8.53
CA THR A 3 1.78 13.26 9.08
C THR A 3 1.33 11.82 9.33
N ALA A 4 0.21 11.35 8.79
CA ALA A 4 -0.18 9.95 8.93
C ALA A 4 -0.83 9.46 7.63
N ALA A 5 -0.47 8.25 7.19
CA ALA A 5 -0.98 7.51 6.03
C ALA A 5 -0.33 7.68 4.63
N GLU A 6 0.82 8.34 4.47
CA GLU A 6 1.45 8.39 3.12
C GLU A 6 2.35 7.20 2.80
N ASP A 7 3.02 6.63 3.80
CA ASP A 7 4.02 5.57 3.59
C ASP A 7 3.38 4.19 3.78
N ILE A 8 3.50 3.36 2.75
CA ILE A 8 2.96 1.99 2.75
C ILE A 8 4.07 0.99 2.42
N ARG A 9 4.11 -0.12 3.14
CA ARG A 9 5.22 -1.08 3.08
C ARG A 9 4.72 -2.50 2.81
N PRO A 10 5.43 -3.33 2.04
CA PRO A 10 5.12 -4.75 1.94
C PRO A 10 5.24 -5.45 3.30
N THR A 11 4.33 -6.39 3.58
CA THR A 11 4.41 -7.24 4.77
C THR A 11 5.62 -8.18 4.69
N GLU A 12 6.33 -8.39 5.80
CA GLU A 12 7.63 -9.10 5.87
C GLU A 12 7.52 -10.63 5.68
N GLY A 13 7.01 -11.06 4.52
CA GLY A 13 6.78 -12.48 4.18
C GLY A 13 7.80 -13.13 3.24
N SER A 14 8.81 -12.41 2.73
CA SER A 14 9.86 -12.99 1.88
C SER A 14 11.16 -12.22 2.02
N SER A 15 12.26 -12.97 2.14
CA SER A 15 13.56 -12.56 2.67
C SER A 15 14.32 -11.57 1.77
N LYS A 16 13.86 -10.32 1.67
CA LYS A 16 14.68 -9.15 1.32
C LYS A 16 13.87 -7.90 1.61
N ALA A 17 14.09 -7.28 2.76
CA ALA A 17 13.59 -5.94 3.06
C ALA A 17 14.35 -4.92 2.18
N THR A 18 14.04 -4.88 0.89
CA THR A 18 14.22 -3.66 0.10
C THR A 18 13.32 -2.63 0.76
N ASN A 19 13.90 -1.50 1.15
CA ASN A 19 13.25 -0.37 1.81
C ASN A 19 12.29 0.35 0.84
N ASN A 20 11.43 -0.42 0.20
CA ASN A 20 10.60 -0.07 -0.94
C ASN A 20 9.24 0.40 -0.41
N THR A 21 9.27 1.59 0.16
CA THR A 21 8.10 2.26 0.71
C THR A 21 7.32 2.88 -0.45
N GLY A 22 6.08 2.45 -0.63
CA GLY A 22 5.14 3.03 -1.57
C GLY A 22 4.47 4.27 -1.01
N ARG A 23 3.79 5.01 -1.88
CA ARG A 23 2.98 6.18 -1.55
C ARG A 23 1.56 5.99 -2.06
N ILE A 24 0.58 6.28 -1.22
CA ILE A 24 -0.83 6.28 -1.64
C ILE A 24 -1.03 7.41 -2.66
N SER A 25 -1.50 7.06 -3.86
CA SER A 25 -1.81 8.02 -4.92
C SER A 25 -3.29 8.37 -4.96
N GLN A 26 -4.17 7.42 -4.64
CA GLN A 26 -5.61 7.61 -4.67
C GLN A 26 -6.34 6.65 -3.74
N VAL A 27 -7.46 7.11 -3.16
CA VAL A 27 -8.38 6.31 -2.35
C VAL A 27 -9.79 6.46 -2.93
N ILE A 28 -10.43 5.34 -3.28
CA ILE A 28 -11.81 5.27 -3.77
C ILE A 28 -12.56 4.17 -2.99
N GLY A 29 -13.20 4.54 -1.89
CA GLY A 29 -13.80 3.57 -0.98
C GLY A 29 -12.74 2.56 -0.52
N ALA A 30 -13.03 1.27 -0.66
CA ALA A 30 -12.08 0.19 -0.29
C ALA A 30 -10.92 0.00 -1.29
N VAL A 31 -10.90 0.71 -2.42
CA VAL A 31 -9.84 0.59 -3.43
C VAL A 31 -8.79 1.67 -3.19
N VAL A 32 -7.53 1.27 -3.04
CA VAL A 32 -6.41 2.18 -2.80
C VAL A 32 -5.33 1.95 -3.86
N ASP A 33 -5.00 2.99 -4.61
CA ASP A 33 -3.91 2.96 -5.58
C ASP A 33 -2.62 3.44 -4.90
N VAL A 34 -1.52 2.72 -5.14
CA VAL A 34 -0.25 2.90 -4.46
C VAL A 34 0.88 2.90 -5.47
N HIS A 35 1.67 3.98 -5.46
CA HIS A 35 2.86 4.12 -6.27
C HIS A 35 4.09 3.61 -5.52
N PHE A 36 4.89 2.74 -6.14
CA PHE A 36 6.18 2.29 -5.60
C PHE A 36 7.32 2.86 -6.48
N PRO A 37 8.31 3.57 -5.92
CA PRO A 37 9.38 4.16 -6.73
C PRO A 37 10.33 3.10 -7.33
N ASP A 38 10.50 1.98 -6.64
CA ASP A 38 11.42 0.92 -7.06
C ASP A 38 10.67 -0.33 -7.58
N ASN A 39 10.57 -1.38 -6.77
CA ASN A 39 10.02 -2.66 -7.21
C ASN A 39 8.51 -2.70 -6.96
N LEU A 40 7.73 -3.22 -7.90
CA LEU A 40 6.31 -3.45 -7.62
C LEU A 40 6.12 -4.71 -6.76
N PRO A 41 5.36 -4.64 -5.66
CA PRO A 41 4.93 -5.84 -4.95
C PRO A 41 4.11 -6.75 -5.89
N ALA A 42 4.23 -8.06 -5.71
CA ALA A 42 3.48 -9.02 -6.53
C ALA A 42 1.98 -8.93 -6.25
N ILE A 43 1.15 -9.33 -7.22
CA ILE A 43 -0.29 -9.52 -7.00
C ILE A 43 -0.49 -10.53 -5.86
N LEU A 44 -1.52 -10.32 -5.04
CA LEU A 44 -1.81 -11.03 -3.78
C LEU A 44 -0.80 -10.78 -2.65
N SER A 45 0.17 -9.87 -2.83
CA SER A 45 1.01 -9.43 -1.72
C SER A 45 0.21 -8.53 -0.79
N ALA A 46 0.40 -8.70 0.52
CA ALA A 46 -0.13 -7.77 1.50
C ALA A 46 0.83 -6.60 1.70
N LEU A 47 0.26 -5.42 1.86
CA LEU A 47 0.90 -4.17 2.23
C LEU A 47 0.27 -3.65 3.52
N GLU A 48 1.04 -2.89 4.28
CA GLU A 48 0.63 -2.30 5.55
C GLU A 48 0.91 -0.80 5.56
N THR A 49 -0.03 -0.06 6.12
CA THR A 49 0.11 1.37 6.43
C THR A 49 -0.48 1.66 7.80
N ASP A 50 -0.04 2.75 8.41
CA ASP A 50 -0.69 3.32 9.59
C ASP A 50 -1.81 4.26 9.12
N ASN A 51 -3.03 3.95 9.53
CA ASN A 51 -4.19 4.83 9.40
C ASN A 51 -4.54 5.39 10.78
N ASN A 52 -3.96 6.55 11.12
CA ASN A 52 -4.24 7.28 12.37
C ASN A 52 -4.06 6.42 13.64
N GLY A 53 -2.99 5.62 13.69
CA GLY A 53 -2.69 4.70 14.81
C GLY A 53 -3.32 3.31 14.67
N ASN A 54 -4.11 3.06 13.62
CA ASN A 54 -4.65 1.75 13.30
C ASN A 54 -3.86 1.12 12.15
N ARG A 55 -3.45 -0.14 12.31
CA ARG A 55 -2.82 -0.91 11.24
C ARG A 55 -3.85 -1.24 10.16
N LEU A 56 -3.70 -0.66 8.97
CA LEU A 56 -4.51 -0.97 7.80
C LEU A 56 -3.73 -1.89 6.87
N VAL A 57 -4.36 -3.01 6.50
CA VAL A 57 -3.80 -3.98 5.53
C VAL A 57 -4.46 -3.78 4.17
N LEU A 58 -3.64 -3.74 3.13
CA LEU A 58 -4.05 -3.61 1.74
C LEU A 58 -3.51 -4.81 0.95
N GLU A 59 -4.34 -5.47 0.15
CA GLU A 59 -3.90 -6.57 -0.72
C GLU A 59 -3.75 -6.07 -2.16
N VAL A 60 -2.62 -6.37 -2.81
CA VAL A 60 -2.40 -6.02 -4.22
C VAL A 60 -3.30 -6.85 -5.13
N ALA A 61 -4.22 -6.19 -5.83
CA ALA A 61 -5.16 -6.84 -6.73
C ALA A 61 -4.70 -6.79 -8.20
N GLN A 62 -4.01 -5.74 -8.62
CA GLN A 62 -3.52 -5.59 -10.00
C GLN A 62 -2.37 -4.58 -10.10
N HIS A 63 -1.60 -4.68 -11.17
CA HIS A 63 -0.63 -3.66 -11.58
C HIS A 63 -1.27 -2.75 -12.62
N LEU A 64 -1.21 -1.43 -12.40
CA LEU A 64 -1.81 -0.43 -13.31
C LEU A 64 -0.82 0.10 -14.36
N GLY A 65 0.48 -0.20 -14.20
CA GLY A 65 1.55 0.47 -14.93
C GLY A 65 2.10 1.67 -14.15
N GLU A 66 3.11 2.35 -14.70
CA GLU A 66 3.72 3.55 -14.08
C GLU A 66 4.13 3.36 -12.60
N ASN A 67 4.65 2.17 -12.31
CA ASN A 67 4.97 1.70 -10.97
C ASN A 67 3.84 1.88 -9.94
N THR A 68 2.60 1.73 -10.39
CA THR A 68 1.41 1.82 -9.53
C THR A 68 0.72 0.48 -9.45
N VAL A 69 0.33 0.10 -8.23
CA VAL A 69 -0.51 -1.07 -7.96
C VAL A 69 -1.85 -0.60 -7.44
N ARG A 70 -2.91 -1.32 -7.80
CA ARG A 70 -4.22 -1.15 -7.18
C ARG A 70 -4.43 -2.22 -6.14
N THR A 71 -4.87 -1.77 -4.97
CA THR A 71 -5.02 -2.60 -3.79
C THR A 71 -6.46 -2.56 -3.28
N ILE A 72 -6.83 -3.59 -2.52
CA ILE A 72 -8.11 -3.67 -1.82
C ILE A 72 -7.83 -3.62 -0.33
N ALA A 73 -8.49 -2.69 0.36
CA ALA A 73 -8.39 -2.55 1.79
C ALA A 73 -9.17 -3.64 2.52
N MET A 74 -8.53 -4.23 3.53
CA MET A 74 -9.14 -5.26 4.38
C MET A 74 -9.96 -4.64 5.52
N ASP A 75 -9.87 -3.33 5.71
CA ASP A 75 -10.62 -2.56 6.70
C ASP A 75 -10.95 -1.15 6.15
N ALA A 76 -11.64 -0.33 6.93
CA ALA A 76 -12.03 1.02 6.56
C ALA A 76 -10.81 1.90 6.20
N THR A 77 -10.92 2.58 5.06
CA THR A 77 -9.95 3.53 4.53
C THR A 77 -10.26 4.98 4.92
N GLU A 78 -11.26 5.19 5.79
CA GLU A 78 -11.61 6.49 6.32
C GLU A 78 -10.52 6.97 7.30
N GLY A 79 -9.99 8.17 7.08
CA GLY A 79 -8.88 8.75 7.85
C GLY A 79 -8.16 9.84 7.10
#